data_AF-A0A1B6CY71-F1
#
_entry.id   AF-A0A1B6CY71-F1
#
_cell.length_a   1.000
_cell.length_b   1.000
_cell.length_c   1.000
_cell.angle_alpha   90.00
_cell.angle_beta   90.00
_cell.angle_gamma   90.00
#
_symmetry.space_group_name_H-M   'P 1'
#
loop_
_entity.id
_entity.type
_entity.pdbx_description
1 polymer ?
#
loop_
_entity_poly.entity_id
_entity_poly.type
_entity_poly.pdbx_seq_one_letter_code
_entity_poly.pdbx_strand_id
1 'polypeptide(L)'
;MYHLKKKSFLSQYVYHILVELAEEKEILTKENFVEHHDLTFNWNEIKYLFKDLNDSFKILEQPESWYIDKLKLVWKILHNAGRNLSQADEETLKRFWQLCEYTCHQEELIFCFGLLKENNSTNSVKISLKLTAILERTLGNIFLLEGGNVPFLLRDLLNTQEIRQILGKIPVMFIQLLVGTPKGLNLRNIVWHGFISPDELNHNLIYSLFVLFASLGKLITKQVFPVRPLQVNFCEYDKLLETTFPDLRNHYEAAVDILENCKLIPDHHLHFWKESLFLYKQKSFIGMEIL
;
A
#
# COMPACT_ATOMS: atom_id res chain seq x y z
N MET A 1 -14.31 30.91 3.19
CA MET A 1 -13.00 31.11 2.55
C MET A 1 -12.75 29.84 1.73
N TYR A 2 -13.09 29.85 0.45
CA TYR A 2 -12.86 28.70 -0.43
C TYR A 2 -11.34 28.56 -0.59
N HIS A 3 -10.73 27.60 0.11
CA HIS A 3 -9.38 27.17 -0.23
C HIS A 3 -9.41 26.80 -1.72
N LEU A 4 -8.55 27.44 -2.51
CA LEU A 4 -8.23 27.00 -3.86
C LEU A 4 -7.92 25.50 -3.77
N LYS A 5 -8.87 24.64 -4.18
CA LYS A 5 -8.63 23.19 -4.29
C LYS A 5 -7.38 23.08 -5.16
N LYS A 6 -6.26 22.62 -4.59
CA LYS A 6 -5.15 22.11 -5.39
C LYS A 6 -5.77 21.21 -6.45
N LYS A 7 -5.43 21.44 -7.72
CA LYS A 7 -6.02 20.71 -8.83
C LYS A 7 -5.50 19.27 -8.79
N SER A 8 -6.20 18.41 -8.05
CA SER A 8 -5.93 16.98 -7.98
C SER A 8 -6.04 16.33 -9.35
N PHE A 9 -5.23 15.31 -9.62
CA PHE A 9 -5.41 14.41 -10.77
C PHE A 9 -6.31 13.21 -10.47
N LEU A 10 -6.75 13.05 -9.23
CA LEU A 10 -7.72 12.04 -8.86
C LEU A 10 -9.10 12.40 -9.43
N SER A 11 -9.85 11.39 -9.86
CA SER A 11 -11.26 11.59 -10.20
C SER A 11 -12.03 12.04 -8.95
N GLN A 12 -13.18 12.71 -9.13
CA GLN A 12 -13.98 13.18 -7.99
C GLN A 12 -14.34 12.03 -7.01
N TYR A 13 -14.65 10.85 -7.53
CA TYR A 13 -14.93 9.66 -6.71
C TYR A 13 -13.70 9.24 -5.90
N VAL A 14 -12.54 9.11 -6.56
CA VAL A 14 -11.30 8.66 -5.91
C VAL A 14 -10.82 9.67 -4.87
N TYR A 15 -10.88 10.96 -5.21
CA TYR A 15 -10.56 12.04 -4.28
C TYR A 15 -11.45 11.99 -3.04
N HIS A 16 -12.76 11.78 -3.22
CA HIS A 16 -13.70 11.65 -2.11
C HIS A 16 -13.30 10.50 -1.17
N ILE A 17 -13.13 9.29 -1.70
CA ILE A 17 -12.91 8.10 -0.87
C ILE A 17 -11.50 8.02 -0.25
N LEU A 18 -10.49 8.65 -0.87
CA LEU A 18 -9.11 8.57 -0.44
C LEU A 18 -8.68 9.77 0.41
N VAL A 19 -9.17 10.96 0.09
CA VAL A 19 -8.76 12.22 0.74
C VAL A 19 -9.85 12.70 1.69
N GLU A 20 -11.06 12.97 1.18
CA GLU A 20 -12.12 13.60 1.99
C GLU A 20 -12.57 12.68 3.14
N LEU A 21 -12.76 11.37 2.89
CA LEU A 21 -13.10 10.42 3.95
C LEU A 21 -11.98 10.26 4.99
N ALA A 22 -10.72 10.48 4.63
CA ALA A 22 -9.58 10.42 5.55
C ALA A 22 -9.50 11.65 6.48
N GLU A 23 -10.16 12.75 6.10
CA GLU A 23 -10.23 14.00 6.87
C GLU A 23 -11.51 14.10 7.71
N GLU A 24 -12.50 13.22 7.47
CA GLU A 24 -13.71 13.17 8.29
C GLU A 24 -13.31 13.01 9.76
N LYS A 25 -13.72 13.99 10.58
CA LYS A 25 -13.35 14.03 12.00
C LYS A 25 -13.66 12.69 12.66
N GLU A 26 -12.61 12.09 13.20
CA GLU A 26 -12.73 10.89 13.99
C GLU A 26 -13.62 11.18 15.20
N ILE A 27 -14.81 10.61 15.20
CA ILE A 27 -15.52 10.41 16.46
C ILE A 27 -14.69 9.34 17.16
N LEU A 28 -13.96 9.72 18.22
CA LEU A 28 -13.24 8.78 19.07
C LEU A 28 -14.23 7.68 19.50
N THR A 29 -14.20 6.54 18.82
CA THR A 29 -15.01 5.40 19.20
C THR A 29 -14.26 4.66 20.30
N LYS A 30 -14.99 4.10 21.27
CA LYS A 30 -14.41 3.20 22.27
C LYS A 30 -13.98 1.85 21.69
N GLU A 31 -14.15 1.67 20.38
CA GLU A 31 -13.93 0.42 19.67
C GLU A 31 -12.44 0.25 19.39
N ASN A 32 -11.92 -0.93 19.72
CA ASN A 32 -10.52 -1.24 19.52
C ASN A 32 -10.36 -2.19 18.33
N PHE A 33 -10.04 -1.62 17.17
CA PHE A 33 -9.85 -2.38 15.93
C PHE A 33 -8.47 -3.02 15.82
N VAL A 34 -7.59 -2.78 16.81
CA VAL A 34 -6.26 -3.36 16.90
C VAL A 34 -6.07 -4.05 18.24
N GLU A 35 -5.48 -5.25 18.24
CA GLU A 35 -5.06 -5.96 19.43
C GLU A 35 -3.81 -5.30 20.02
N HIS A 36 -3.90 -4.77 21.24
CA HIS A 36 -2.84 -3.95 21.85
C HIS A 36 -1.48 -4.67 21.99
N HIS A 37 -1.47 -5.98 22.23
CA HIS A 37 -0.23 -6.72 22.49
C HIS A 37 0.65 -6.91 21.24
N ASP A 38 0.00 -7.18 20.11
CA ASP A 38 0.66 -7.56 18.84
C ASP A 38 0.55 -6.49 17.75
N LEU A 39 -0.24 -5.44 17.98
CA LEU A 39 -0.58 -4.41 16.99
C LEU A 39 -1.11 -5.01 15.68
N THR A 40 -2.04 -5.95 15.79
CA THR A 40 -2.72 -6.58 14.65
C THR A 40 -4.20 -6.25 14.63
N PHE A 41 -4.82 -6.28 13.46
CA PHE A 41 -6.24 -6.07 13.32
C PHE A 41 -7.04 -7.09 14.11
N ASN A 42 -8.00 -6.60 14.90
CA ASN A 42 -8.99 -7.43 15.54
C ASN A 42 -10.05 -7.83 14.51
N TRP A 43 -9.82 -8.95 13.82
CA TRP A 43 -10.70 -9.41 12.75
C TRP A 43 -12.13 -9.74 13.21
N ASN A 44 -12.34 -10.06 14.49
CA ASN A 44 -13.67 -10.29 15.05
C ASN A 44 -14.46 -8.99 15.16
N GLU A 45 -13.84 -7.91 15.66
CA GLU A 45 -14.47 -6.59 15.73
C GLU A 45 -14.72 -6.02 14.32
N ILE A 46 -13.77 -6.19 13.40
CA ILE A 46 -13.95 -5.79 11.99
C ILE A 46 -15.08 -6.58 11.34
N LYS A 47 -15.20 -7.89 11.62
CA LYS A 47 -16.31 -8.73 11.15
C LYS A 47 -17.66 -8.20 11.66
N TYR A 48 -17.74 -7.86 12.95
CA TYR A 48 -18.94 -7.30 13.55
C TYR A 48 -19.31 -5.95 12.91
N LEU A 49 -18.33 -5.06 12.74
CA LEU A 49 -18.48 -3.75 12.10
C LEU A 49 -19.00 -3.89 10.66
N PHE A 50 -18.51 -4.89 9.93
CA PHE A 50 -18.92 -5.15 8.56
C PHE A 50 -20.29 -5.81 8.43
N LYS A 51 -20.93 -6.20 9.55
CA LYS A 51 -22.24 -6.87 9.64
C LYS A 51 -22.28 -8.16 8.84
N ASP A 52 -21.76 -9.23 9.44
CA ASP A 52 -21.56 -10.59 8.90
C ASP A 52 -22.21 -10.81 7.53
N LEU A 53 -21.37 -10.80 6.49
CA LEU A 53 -21.83 -10.93 5.11
C LEU A 53 -22.05 -12.42 4.81
N ASN A 54 -23.15 -12.76 4.14
CA ASN A 54 -23.46 -14.14 3.75
C ASN A 54 -22.41 -14.75 2.80
N ASP A 55 -22.27 -16.07 2.75
CA ASP A 55 -21.24 -16.74 1.93
C ASP A 55 -21.36 -16.50 0.42
N SER A 56 -22.54 -16.14 -0.06
CA SER A 56 -22.77 -15.73 -1.44
C SER A 56 -22.39 -14.27 -1.74
N PHE A 57 -21.88 -13.52 -0.77
CA PHE A 57 -21.52 -12.13 -0.93
C PHE A 57 -20.37 -11.96 -1.94
N LYS A 58 -20.63 -11.17 -2.98
CA LYS A 58 -19.64 -10.83 -4.01
C LYS A 58 -19.36 -9.34 -3.99
N ILE A 59 -18.18 -8.96 -3.52
CA ILE A 59 -17.78 -7.56 -3.39
C ILE A 59 -17.82 -6.82 -4.73
N LEU A 60 -17.40 -7.49 -5.82
CA LEU A 60 -17.29 -6.88 -7.15
C LEU A 60 -18.65 -6.46 -7.74
N GLU A 61 -19.73 -7.12 -7.30
CA GLU A 61 -21.09 -6.87 -7.76
C GLU A 61 -21.79 -5.75 -6.97
N GLN A 62 -21.14 -5.19 -5.94
CA GLN A 62 -21.76 -4.17 -5.10
C GLN A 62 -21.82 -2.79 -5.78
N PRO A 63 -22.86 -1.97 -5.46
CA PRO A 63 -22.97 -0.61 -5.94
C PRO A 63 -21.96 0.32 -5.26
N GLU A 64 -21.69 1.48 -5.86
CA GLU A 64 -20.76 2.47 -5.31
C GLU A 64 -21.15 2.96 -3.91
N SER A 65 -22.45 3.09 -3.63
CA SER A 65 -22.95 3.46 -2.29
C SER A 65 -22.47 2.50 -1.21
N TRP A 66 -22.46 1.19 -1.50
CA TRP A 66 -21.94 0.18 -0.57
C TRP A 66 -20.45 0.37 -0.32
N TYR A 67 -19.67 0.68 -1.36
CA TYR A 67 -18.24 0.94 -1.23
C TYR A 67 -17.97 2.18 -0.37
N ILE A 68 -18.68 3.28 -0.60
CA ILE A 68 -18.56 4.50 0.21
C ILE A 68 -18.88 4.20 1.67
N ASP A 69 -19.99 3.49 1.94
CA ASP A 69 -20.38 3.12 3.30
C ASP A 69 -19.33 2.26 3.99
N LYS A 70 -18.75 1.28 3.29
CA LYS A 70 -17.69 0.44 3.85
C LYS A 70 -16.37 1.18 4.02
N LEU A 71 -16.02 2.06 3.09
CA LEU A 71 -14.78 2.82 3.17
C LEU A 71 -14.79 3.81 4.33
N LYS A 72 -15.95 4.37 4.69
CA LYS A 72 -16.11 5.13 5.96
C LYS A 72 -15.76 4.29 7.19
N LEU A 73 -16.15 3.02 7.21
CA LEU A 73 -15.81 2.09 8.30
C LEU A 73 -14.33 1.69 8.25
N VAL A 74 -13.80 1.45 7.05
CA VAL A 74 -12.37 1.17 6.84
C VAL A 74 -11.53 2.34 7.36
N TRP A 75 -11.84 3.59 7.04
CA TRP A 75 -11.07 4.74 7.54
C TRP A 75 -11.01 4.82 9.07
N LYS A 76 -12.08 4.46 9.78
CA LYS A 76 -12.04 4.33 11.26
C LYS A 76 -11.02 3.29 11.72
N ILE A 77 -11.00 2.14 11.07
CA ILE A 77 -10.02 1.07 11.33
C ILE A 77 -8.61 1.59 11.03
N LEU A 78 -8.42 2.29 9.91
CA LEU A 78 -7.12 2.81 9.49
C LEU A 78 -6.57 3.87 10.47
N HIS A 79 -7.42 4.79 10.94
CA HIS A 79 -7.04 5.78 11.95
C HIS A 79 -6.67 5.13 13.28
N ASN A 80 -7.47 4.16 13.74
CA ASN A 80 -7.17 3.42 14.97
C ASN A 80 -5.83 2.69 14.87
N ALA A 81 -5.58 1.99 13.75
CA ALA A 81 -4.31 1.30 13.51
C ALA A 81 -3.12 2.26 13.39
N GLY A 82 -3.29 3.36 12.64
CA GLY A 82 -2.26 4.38 12.49
C GLY A 82 -1.86 5.02 13.81
N ARG A 83 -2.84 5.39 14.65
CA ARG A 83 -2.57 5.90 16.00
C ARG A 83 -1.77 4.91 16.84
N ASN A 84 -2.25 3.67 16.96
CA ASN A 84 -1.62 2.67 17.83
C ASN A 84 -0.20 2.33 17.36
N LEU A 85 0.01 2.14 16.05
CA LEU A 85 1.35 1.82 15.53
C LEU A 85 2.33 3.01 15.61
N SER A 86 1.86 4.24 15.40
CA SER A 86 2.71 5.44 15.51
C SER A 86 3.21 5.70 16.93
N GLN A 87 2.50 5.18 17.94
CA GLN A 87 2.80 5.35 19.36
C GLN A 87 3.42 4.10 20.01
N ALA A 88 3.70 3.07 19.21
CA ALA A 88 4.23 1.80 19.70
C ALA A 88 5.64 1.95 20.30
N ASP A 89 5.87 1.28 21.43
CA ASP A 89 7.21 1.15 22.00
C ASP A 89 8.07 0.12 21.25
N GLU A 90 9.37 0.12 21.55
CA GLU A 90 10.35 -0.73 20.88
C GLU A 90 10.09 -2.23 21.09
N GLU A 91 9.62 -2.62 22.28
CA GLU A 91 9.33 -4.02 22.61
C GLU A 91 8.16 -4.55 21.80
N THR A 92 7.10 -3.74 21.67
CA THR A 92 5.92 -4.02 20.87
C THR A 92 6.28 -4.06 19.38
N LEU A 93 7.09 -3.11 18.90
CA LEU A 93 7.59 -3.13 17.52
C LEU A 93 8.42 -4.38 17.23
N LYS A 94 9.24 -4.86 18.17
CA LYS A 94 10.01 -6.09 17.99
C LYS A 94 9.10 -7.30 17.76
N ARG A 95 8.05 -7.47 18.57
CA ARG A 95 7.06 -8.55 18.37
C ARG A 95 6.27 -8.38 17.07
N PHE A 96 5.87 -7.15 16.77
CA PHE A 96 5.17 -6.80 15.54
C PHE A 96 5.96 -7.21 14.28
N TRP A 97 7.28 -6.94 14.27
CA TRP A 97 8.11 -7.32 13.13
C TRP A 97 8.26 -8.83 13.00
N GLN A 98 8.34 -9.59 14.10
CA GLN A 98 8.36 -11.07 14.05
C GLN A 98 7.14 -11.63 13.31
N LEU A 99 5.97 -11.02 13.49
CA LEU A 99 4.76 -11.39 12.75
C LEU A 99 4.84 -11.09 11.25
N CYS A 100 5.83 -10.33 10.79
CA CYS A 100 6.03 -10.01 9.37
C CYS A 100 7.06 -10.92 8.68
N GLU A 101 7.70 -11.87 9.37
CA GLU A 101 8.77 -12.72 8.82
C GLU A 101 8.31 -13.56 7.62
N TYR A 102 7.04 -14.00 7.63
CA TYR A 102 6.43 -14.79 6.53
C TYR A 102 6.45 -14.07 5.16
N THR A 103 6.62 -12.75 5.15
CA THR A 103 6.67 -11.96 3.91
C THR A 103 7.94 -12.23 3.09
N CYS A 104 9.00 -12.72 3.74
CA CYS A 104 10.37 -12.77 3.21
C CYS A 104 10.93 -11.39 2.80
N HIS A 105 10.32 -10.31 3.29
CA HIS A 105 10.69 -8.91 3.01
C HIS A 105 10.67 -8.05 4.28
N GLN A 106 10.93 -8.66 5.45
CA GLN A 106 10.83 -7.99 6.75
C GLN A 106 11.81 -6.81 6.86
N GLU A 107 13.04 -6.95 6.36
CA GLU A 107 14.04 -5.89 6.38
C GLU A 107 13.59 -4.68 5.56
N GLU A 108 12.99 -4.89 4.39
CA GLU A 108 12.43 -3.82 3.57
C GLU A 108 11.23 -3.14 4.24
N LEU A 109 10.39 -3.90 4.94
CA LEU A 109 9.29 -3.32 5.73
C LEU A 109 9.82 -2.41 6.84
N ILE A 110 10.83 -2.87 7.60
CA ILE A 110 11.47 -2.08 8.65
C ILE A 110 12.12 -0.81 8.07
N PHE A 111 12.82 -0.93 6.95
CA PHE A 111 13.41 0.20 6.25
C PHE A 111 12.35 1.22 5.83
N CYS A 112 11.26 0.77 5.18
CA CYS A 112 10.15 1.63 4.79
C CYS A 112 9.48 2.31 5.99
N PHE A 113 9.36 1.61 7.12
CA PHE A 113 8.83 2.18 8.35
C PHE A 113 9.74 3.28 8.92
N GLY A 114 11.06 3.12 8.80
CA GLY A 114 12.02 4.18 9.13
C GLY A 114 11.82 5.43 8.27
N LEU A 115 11.63 5.26 6.96
CA LEU A 115 11.41 6.36 6.01
C LEU A 115 10.14 7.17 6.32
N LEU A 116 9.12 6.60 6.95
CA LEU A 116 7.92 7.35 7.37
C LEU A 116 8.23 8.47 8.37
N LYS A 117 9.32 8.36 9.12
CA LYS A 117 9.73 9.35 10.13
C LYS A 117 10.54 10.50 9.53
N GLU A 118 10.98 10.38 8.28
CA GLU A 118 11.75 11.40 7.59
C GLU A 118 10.86 12.49 7.00
N ASN A 119 11.37 13.72 6.94
CA ASN A 119 10.66 14.84 6.33
C ASN A 119 10.91 14.90 4.81
N ASN A 120 10.36 13.93 4.07
CA ASN A 120 10.38 13.92 2.60
C ASN A 120 8.96 13.69 2.05
N SER A 121 8.47 14.67 1.30
CA SER A 121 7.13 14.63 0.68
C SER A 121 6.87 13.38 -0.18
N THR A 122 7.88 12.83 -0.84
CA THR A 122 7.71 11.64 -1.71
C THR A 122 7.62 10.32 -0.95
N ASN A 123 8.05 10.27 0.32
CA ASN A 123 8.21 9.02 1.05
C ASN A 123 6.89 8.27 1.16
N SER A 124 5.78 8.95 1.39
CA SER A 124 4.45 8.33 1.50
C SER A 124 4.06 7.51 0.26
N VAL A 125 4.30 8.06 -0.94
CA VAL A 125 4.02 7.37 -2.21
C VAL A 125 5.02 6.25 -2.45
N LYS A 126 6.31 6.51 -2.23
CA LYS A 126 7.39 5.53 -2.39
C LYS A 126 7.18 4.29 -1.52
N ILE A 127 6.84 4.50 -0.26
CA ILE A 127 6.55 3.44 0.70
C ILE A 127 5.30 2.68 0.24
N SER A 128 4.25 3.38 -0.17
CA SER A 128 3.02 2.72 -0.63
C SER A 128 3.22 1.87 -1.89
N LEU A 129 4.05 2.32 -2.84
CA LEU A 129 4.48 1.51 -3.99
C LEU A 129 5.16 0.22 -3.52
N LYS A 130 6.12 0.33 -2.59
CA LYS A 130 6.85 -0.83 -2.07
C LYS A 130 5.95 -1.78 -1.27
N LEU A 131 5.12 -1.27 -0.37
CA LEU A 131 4.21 -2.07 0.45
C LEU A 131 3.15 -2.79 -0.40
N THR A 132 2.59 -2.13 -1.42
CA THR A 132 1.60 -2.78 -2.29
C THR A 132 2.25 -3.86 -3.16
N ALA A 133 3.49 -3.67 -3.63
CA ALA A 133 4.25 -4.69 -4.34
C ALA A 133 4.61 -5.89 -3.44
N ILE A 134 5.09 -5.65 -2.22
CA ILE A 134 5.35 -6.71 -1.23
C ILE A 134 4.06 -7.48 -0.93
N LEU A 135 2.93 -6.79 -0.72
CA LEU A 135 1.64 -7.43 -0.46
C LEU A 135 1.20 -8.33 -1.62
N GLU A 136 1.26 -7.84 -2.85
CA GLU A 136 0.93 -8.63 -4.06
C GLU A 136 1.84 -9.87 -4.17
N ARG A 137 3.14 -9.70 -3.89
CA ARG A 137 4.13 -10.77 -3.88
C ARG A 137 3.82 -11.84 -2.83
N THR A 138 3.63 -11.40 -1.60
CA THR A 138 3.31 -12.22 -0.43
C THR A 138 2.01 -12.98 -0.62
N LEU A 139 0.95 -12.36 -1.14
CA LEU A 139 -0.31 -13.04 -1.44
C LEU A 139 -0.13 -14.15 -2.49
N GLY A 140 0.70 -13.92 -3.51
CA GLY A 140 1.01 -14.98 -4.47
C GLY A 140 1.77 -16.15 -3.84
N ASN A 141 2.69 -15.88 -2.90
CA ASN A 141 3.39 -16.94 -2.15
C ASN A 141 2.42 -17.70 -1.23
N ILE A 142 1.49 -17.00 -0.57
CA ILE A 142 0.42 -17.63 0.23
C ILE A 142 -0.46 -18.51 -0.64
N PHE A 143 -0.84 -18.07 -1.84
CA PHE A 143 -1.67 -18.86 -2.75
C PHE A 143 -1.03 -20.20 -3.09
N LEU A 144 0.28 -20.24 -3.31
CA LEU A 144 1.03 -21.46 -3.63
C LEU A 144 1.04 -22.52 -2.50
N LEU A 145 0.52 -22.19 -1.31
CA LEU A 145 0.32 -23.18 -0.25
C LEU A 145 -0.77 -24.19 -0.56
N GLU A 146 -1.74 -23.82 -1.42
CA GLU A 146 -2.91 -24.63 -1.78
C GLU A 146 -3.16 -24.67 -3.30
N GLY A 147 -2.67 -23.67 -4.05
CA GLY A 147 -2.85 -23.54 -5.50
C GLY A 147 -1.61 -23.89 -6.32
N GLY A 148 -1.78 -23.97 -7.65
CA GLY A 148 -0.70 -24.30 -8.60
C GLY A 148 -0.07 -23.07 -9.27
N ASN A 149 -0.85 -22.37 -10.10
CA ASN A 149 -0.39 -21.19 -10.84
C ASN A 149 -1.02 -19.92 -10.26
N VAL A 150 -0.18 -18.98 -9.79
CA VAL A 150 -0.65 -17.71 -9.23
C VAL A 150 -1.35 -16.88 -10.32
N PRO A 151 -2.60 -16.43 -10.11
CA PRO A 151 -3.26 -15.53 -11.04
C PRO A 151 -2.45 -14.25 -11.28
N PHE A 152 -2.41 -13.79 -12.53
CA PHE A 152 -1.63 -12.62 -12.92
C PHE A 152 -2.13 -11.32 -12.28
N LEU A 153 -3.46 -11.15 -12.20
CA LEU A 153 -4.06 -9.94 -11.64
C LEU A 153 -4.31 -10.12 -10.13
N LEU A 154 -3.85 -9.16 -9.32
CA LEU A 154 -4.13 -9.12 -7.87
C LEU A 154 -5.62 -9.26 -7.55
N ARG A 155 -6.49 -8.63 -8.35
CA ARG A 155 -7.95 -8.77 -8.23
C ARG A 155 -8.39 -10.22 -8.34
N ASP A 156 -7.85 -10.95 -9.30
CA ASP A 156 -8.27 -12.32 -9.58
C ASP A 156 -7.71 -13.27 -8.51
N LEU A 157 -6.46 -13.04 -8.07
CA LEU A 157 -5.84 -13.71 -6.92
C LEU A 157 -6.69 -13.58 -5.65
N LEU A 158 -7.15 -12.36 -5.31
CA LEU A 158 -8.00 -12.11 -4.15
C LEU A 158 -9.42 -12.71 -4.27
N ASN A 159 -9.83 -13.13 -5.47
CA ASN A 159 -11.11 -13.79 -5.71
C ASN A 159 -11.01 -15.33 -5.72
N THR A 160 -9.83 -15.90 -5.51
CA THR A 160 -9.62 -17.34 -5.41
C THR A 160 -10.20 -17.89 -4.10
N GLN A 161 -10.52 -19.19 -4.08
CA GLN A 161 -11.02 -19.86 -2.88
C GLN A 161 -9.86 -20.17 -1.92
N GLU A 162 -8.69 -20.46 -2.47
CA GLU A 162 -7.44 -20.79 -1.79
C GLU A 162 -7.03 -19.66 -0.84
N ILE A 163 -6.98 -18.41 -1.35
CA ILE A 163 -6.71 -17.23 -0.52
C ILE A 163 -7.77 -17.07 0.57
N ARG A 164 -9.05 -17.28 0.25
CA ARG A 164 -10.14 -17.19 1.24
C ARG A 164 -10.11 -18.30 2.30
N GLN A 165 -9.64 -19.49 1.96
CA GLN A 165 -9.50 -20.60 2.90
C GLN A 165 -8.36 -20.36 3.89
N ILE A 166 -7.25 -19.79 3.42
CA ILE A 166 -6.08 -19.52 4.26
C ILE A 166 -6.30 -18.28 5.15
N LEU A 167 -6.71 -17.15 4.55
CA LEU A 167 -6.80 -15.88 5.26
C LEU A 167 -8.19 -15.61 5.85
N GLY A 168 -9.21 -16.36 5.44
CA GLY A 168 -10.59 -16.07 5.80
C GLY A 168 -11.19 -14.91 5.00
N LYS A 169 -12.50 -14.79 5.09
CA LYS A 169 -13.29 -13.86 4.26
C LYS A 169 -13.07 -12.40 4.59
N ILE A 170 -13.03 -12.05 5.88
CA ILE A 170 -12.97 -10.65 6.32
C ILE A 170 -11.62 -10.01 5.97
N PRO A 171 -10.47 -10.65 6.24
CA PRO A 171 -9.17 -10.12 5.82
C PRO A 171 -9.08 -9.94 4.30
N VAL A 172 -9.54 -10.93 3.52
CA VAL A 172 -9.54 -10.83 2.05
C VAL A 172 -10.40 -9.66 1.56
N MET A 173 -11.59 -9.50 2.11
CA MET A 173 -12.46 -8.37 1.74
C MET A 173 -11.84 -7.03 2.12
N PHE A 174 -11.19 -6.95 3.28
CA PHE A 174 -10.47 -5.76 3.72
C PHE A 174 -9.34 -5.40 2.73
N ILE A 175 -8.54 -6.38 2.31
CA ILE A 175 -7.51 -6.20 1.27
C ILE A 175 -8.13 -5.75 -0.06
N GLN A 176 -9.26 -6.34 -0.47
CA GLN A 176 -9.98 -5.96 -1.69
C GLN A 176 -10.46 -4.50 -1.67
N LEU A 177 -10.89 -4.00 -0.50
CA LEU A 177 -11.26 -2.59 -0.30
C LEU A 177 -10.05 -1.66 -0.37
N LEU A 178 -8.87 -2.09 0.11
CA LEU A 178 -7.66 -1.26 0.12
C LEU A 178 -6.93 -1.22 -1.23
N VAL A 179 -6.64 -2.39 -1.83
CA VAL A 179 -5.71 -2.48 -2.97
C VAL A 179 -6.30 -3.16 -4.20
N GLY A 180 -7.37 -3.96 -4.05
CA GLY A 180 -7.76 -4.94 -5.06
C GLY A 180 -8.87 -4.53 -6.04
N THR A 181 -9.74 -3.58 -5.69
CA THR A 181 -10.95 -3.28 -6.49
C THR A 181 -11.02 -1.82 -6.95
N PRO A 182 -11.41 -1.53 -8.21
CA PRO A 182 -11.49 -0.15 -8.72
C PRO A 182 -12.49 0.76 -7.99
N LYS A 183 -13.54 0.17 -7.40
CA LYS A 183 -14.52 0.88 -6.58
C LYS A 183 -14.06 1.06 -5.12
N GLY A 184 -13.08 0.28 -4.67
CA GLY A 184 -12.39 0.49 -3.40
C GLY A 184 -11.37 1.63 -3.48
N LEU A 185 -10.48 1.73 -2.49
CA LEU A 185 -9.38 2.69 -2.56
C LEU A 185 -8.47 2.44 -3.76
N ASN A 186 -8.38 1.18 -4.25
CA ASN A 186 -7.59 0.83 -5.43
C ASN A 186 -6.13 1.31 -5.33
N LEU A 187 -5.59 1.32 -4.10
CA LEU A 187 -4.37 2.06 -3.77
C LEU A 187 -3.21 1.66 -4.69
N ARG A 188 -3.03 0.35 -4.93
CA ARG A 188 -2.00 -0.21 -5.83
C ARG A 188 -1.97 0.48 -7.18
N ASN A 189 -3.12 0.67 -7.83
CA ASN A 189 -3.19 1.30 -9.15
C ASN A 189 -3.01 2.81 -9.07
N ILE A 190 -3.59 3.47 -8.05
CA ILE A 190 -3.46 4.92 -7.87
C ILE A 190 -2.00 5.33 -7.69
N VAL A 191 -1.26 4.62 -6.82
CA VAL A 191 0.14 4.94 -6.57
C VAL A 191 1.02 4.57 -7.76
N TRP A 192 0.77 3.42 -8.40
CA TRP A 192 1.52 2.96 -9.57
C TRP A 192 1.42 3.93 -10.76
N HIS A 193 0.23 4.46 -11.02
CA HIS A 193 0.02 5.41 -12.11
C HIS A 193 0.46 6.84 -11.78
N GLY A 194 0.82 7.15 -10.53
CA GLY A 194 1.29 8.47 -10.12
C GLY A 194 0.20 9.56 -10.14
N PHE A 195 -1.09 9.18 -10.05
CA PHE A 195 -2.18 10.15 -10.02
C PHE A 195 -2.22 10.97 -8.73
N ILE A 196 -1.69 10.39 -7.65
CA ILE A 196 -1.73 10.99 -6.32
C ILE A 196 -0.59 11.99 -6.13
N SER A 197 -0.91 13.13 -5.53
CA SER A 197 0.07 14.09 -5.01
C SER A 197 0.55 13.64 -3.62
N PRO A 198 1.76 14.00 -3.18
CA PRO A 198 2.29 13.66 -1.85
C PRO A 198 1.33 13.85 -0.69
N ASP A 199 0.65 14.99 -0.69
CA ASP A 199 -0.20 15.47 0.39
C ASP A 199 -1.61 14.85 0.35
N GLU A 200 -1.92 14.07 -0.68
CA GLU A 200 -3.21 13.40 -0.82
C GLU A 200 -3.20 12.00 -0.19
N LEU A 201 -2.09 11.56 0.41
CA LEU A 201 -1.99 10.25 1.06
C LEU A 201 -1.87 10.37 2.57
N ASN A 202 -2.92 9.97 3.28
CA ASN A 202 -2.95 10.00 4.75
C ASN A 202 -1.98 8.97 5.35
N HIS A 203 -1.13 9.38 6.29
CA HIS A 203 -0.15 8.48 6.94
C HIS A 203 -0.81 7.29 7.67
N ASN A 204 -2.04 7.44 8.18
CA ASN A 204 -2.76 6.35 8.84
C ASN A 204 -3.03 5.18 7.88
N LEU A 205 -3.28 5.45 6.60
CA LEU A 205 -3.40 4.40 5.59
C LEU A 205 -2.08 3.63 5.45
N ILE A 206 -0.95 4.31 5.47
CA ILE A 206 0.37 3.67 5.32
C ILE A 206 0.72 2.86 6.57
N TYR A 207 0.55 3.41 7.77
CA TYR A 207 0.70 2.65 9.02
C TYR A 207 -0.19 1.41 9.03
N SER A 208 -1.41 1.52 8.52
CA SER A 208 -2.34 0.39 8.45
C SER A 208 -1.93 -0.70 7.46
N LEU A 209 -1.18 -0.37 6.40
CA LEU A 209 -0.58 -1.39 5.53
C LEU A 209 0.49 -2.20 6.29
N PHE A 210 1.27 -1.57 7.17
CA PHE A 210 2.16 -2.32 8.07
C PHE A 210 1.36 -3.22 9.02
N VAL A 211 0.32 -2.68 9.66
CA VAL A 211 -0.56 -3.47 10.54
C VAL A 211 -1.17 -4.65 9.79
N LEU A 212 -1.55 -4.47 8.52
CA LEU A 212 -2.04 -5.55 7.68
C LEU A 212 -1.02 -6.69 7.56
N PHE A 213 0.26 -6.41 7.32
CA PHE A 213 1.27 -7.46 7.22
C PHE A 213 1.34 -8.33 8.48
N ALA A 214 1.48 -7.72 9.66
CA ALA A 214 1.51 -8.45 10.92
C ALA A 214 0.20 -9.22 11.19
N SER A 215 -0.94 -8.62 10.82
CA SER A 215 -2.26 -9.23 11.00
C SER A 215 -2.47 -10.47 10.14
N LEU A 216 -1.95 -10.46 8.92
CA LEU A 216 -1.95 -11.64 8.06
C LEU A 216 -0.98 -12.69 8.58
N GLY A 217 0.18 -12.29 9.12
CA GLY A 217 1.13 -13.20 9.75
C GLY A 217 0.50 -14.05 10.87
N LYS A 218 -0.38 -13.48 11.69
CA LYS A 218 -1.12 -14.24 12.73
C LYS A 218 -2.09 -15.28 12.17
N LEU A 219 -2.60 -15.08 10.96
CA LEU A 219 -3.53 -16.01 10.33
C LEU A 219 -2.82 -17.19 9.68
N ILE A 220 -1.54 -17.03 9.37
CA ILE A 220 -0.78 -18.01 8.62
C ILE A 220 -0.06 -18.94 9.61
N THR A 221 -0.50 -20.19 9.64
CA THR A 221 -0.04 -21.20 10.62
C THR A 221 1.15 -22.03 10.13
N LYS A 222 1.50 -21.96 8.84
CA LYS A 222 2.59 -22.74 8.24
C LYS A 222 3.94 -22.04 8.50
N GLN A 223 4.98 -22.83 8.82
CA GLN A 223 6.31 -22.30 9.11
C GLN A 223 7.20 -22.13 7.87
N VAL A 224 6.83 -22.76 6.74
CA VAL A 224 7.63 -22.74 5.50
C VAL A 224 6.73 -22.35 4.33
N PHE A 225 7.18 -21.37 3.55
CA PHE A 225 6.45 -20.83 2.41
C PHE A 225 7.19 -21.08 1.10
N PRO A 226 6.46 -21.40 0.02
CA PRO A 226 7.01 -21.32 -1.31
C PRO A 226 7.32 -19.86 -1.62
N VAL A 227 8.61 -19.56 -1.79
CA VAL A 227 9.08 -18.25 -2.24
C VAL A 227 9.24 -18.34 -3.75
N ARG A 228 8.44 -17.57 -4.48
CA ARG A 228 8.63 -17.44 -5.93
C ARG A 228 10.03 -16.85 -6.22
N PRO A 229 10.69 -17.21 -7.32
CA PRO A 229 11.94 -16.58 -7.73
C PRO A 229 11.68 -15.12 -8.13
N LEU A 230 12.59 -14.21 -7.77
CA LEU A 230 12.56 -12.83 -8.25
C LEU A 230 12.68 -12.84 -9.77
N GLN A 231 11.81 -12.11 -10.46
CA GLN A 231 11.75 -12.18 -11.92
C GLN A 231 12.84 -11.36 -12.61
N VAL A 232 13.24 -10.21 -12.05
CA VAL A 232 14.16 -9.27 -12.70
C VAL A 232 14.91 -8.42 -11.68
N ASN A 233 16.23 -8.29 -11.83
CA ASN A 233 17.00 -7.22 -11.19
C ASN A 233 17.24 -6.09 -12.21
N PHE A 234 16.79 -4.87 -11.90
CA PHE A 234 16.93 -3.72 -12.80
C PHE A 234 18.40 -3.45 -13.21
N CYS A 235 19.36 -3.78 -12.34
CA CYS A 235 20.79 -3.67 -12.64
C CYS A 235 21.23 -4.53 -13.84
N GLU A 236 20.51 -5.61 -14.15
CA GLU A 236 20.78 -6.44 -15.33
C GLU A 236 20.44 -5.71 -16.64
N TYR A 237 19.56 -4.71 -16.57
CA TYR A 237 19.12 -3.89 -17.69
C TYR A 237 19.84 -2.54 -17.78
N ASP A 238 20.68 -2.18 -16.80
CA ASP A 238 21.43 -0.91 -16.77
C ASP A 238 22.28 -0.77 -18.05
N LYS A 239 22.90 -1.87 -18.51
CA LYS A 239 23.68 -1.94 -19.77
C LYS A 239 22.84 -1.70 -21.03
N LEU A 240 21.56 -2.10 -21.02
CA LEU A 240 20.66 -1.89 -22.17
C LEU A 240 20.25 -0.42 -22.28
N LEU A 241 20.15 0.27 -21.16
CA LEU A 241 19.82 1.70 -21.10
C LEU A 241 21.01 2.57 -21.55
N GLU A 242 22.24 2.17 -21.20
CA GLU A 242 23.47 2.91 -21.54
C GLU A 242 23.70 3.09 -23.05
N THR A 243 23.21 2.18 -23.89
CA THR A 243 23.40 2.25 -25.35
C THR A 243 22.25 2.93 -26.08
N THR A 244 21.10 3.10 -25.43
CA THR A 244 19.85 3.55 -26.06
C THR A 244 19.49 4.99 -25.71
N PHE A 245 19.80 5.43 -24.48
CA PHE A 245 19.42 6.75 -23.99
C PHE A 245 20.63 7.58 -23.56
N PRO A 246 20.56 8.93 -23.65
CA PRO A 246 21.58 9.78 -23.05
C PRO A 246 21.74 9.48 -21.55
N ASP A 247 22.97 9.40 -21.05
CA ASP A 247 23.22 9.15 -19.64
C ASP A 247 22.83 10.38 -18.80
N LEU A 248 21.60 10.37 -18.29
CA LEU A 248 21.08 11.44 -17.43
C LEU A 248 21.90 11.61 -16.14
N ARG A 249 22.73 10.63 -15.74
CA ARG A 249 23.60 10.74 -14.56
C ARG A 249 24.72 11.75 -14.82
N ASN A 250 25.29 11.75 -16.02
CA ASN A 250 26.32 12.70 -16.45
C ASN A 250 25.74 14.08 -16.78
N HIS A 251 24.44 14.15 -17.08
CA HIS A 251 23.72 15.38 -17.40
C HIS A 251 22.72 15.78 -16.30
N TYR A 252 22.97 15.40 -15.05
CA TYR A 252 22.01 15.58 -13.96
C TYR A 252 21.55 17.02 -13.78
N GLU A 253 22.48 17.99 -13.74
CA GLU A 253 22.13 19.40 -13.53
C GLU A 253 21.28 19.95 -14.69
N ALA A 254 21.60 19.58 -15.93
CA ALA A 254 20.80 19.96 -17.10
C ALA A 254 19.40 19.33 -17.06
N ALA A 255 19.30 18.07 -16.61
CA ALA A 255 18.02 17.41 -16.44
C ALA A 255 17.18 18.06 -15.32
N VAL A 256 17.79 18.46 -14.19
CA VAL A 256 17.11 19.21 -13.13
C VAL A 256 16.59 20.55 -13.67
N ASP A 257 17.42 21.31 -14.39
CA ASP A 257 17.03 22.59 -14.99
C ASP A 257 15.85 22.43 -15.98
N ILE A 258 15.88 21.38 -16.82
CA ILE A 258 14.75 21.06 -17.70
C ILE A 258 13.48 20.79 -16.90
N LEU A 259 13.57 19.97 -15.84
CA LEU A 259 12.41 19.64 -15.00
C LEU A 259 11.82 20.88 -14.32
N GLU A 260 12.66 21.74 -13.76
CA GLU A 260 12.25 22.97 -13.07
C GLU A 260 11.58 23.99 -14.00
N ASN A 261 12.02 24.06 -15.25
CA ASN A 261 11.48 24.99 -16.24
C ASN A 261 10.37 24.37 -17.13
N CYS A 262 10.05 23.09 -16.94
CA CYS A 262 9.07 22.38 -17.77
C CYS A 262 7.64 22.76 -17.41
N LYS A 263 6.98 23.54 -18.27
CA LYS A 263 5.57 23.92 -18.11
C LYS A 263 4.57 22.75 -18.22
N LEU A 264 5.02 21.58 -18.66
CA LEU A 264 4.19 20.38 -18.75
C LEU A 264 4.12 19.62 -17.41
N ILE A 265 5.06 19.88 -16.49
CA ILE A 265 5.10 19.24 -15.18
C ILE A 265 4.44 20.19 -14.17
N PRO A 266 3.33 19.78 -13.54
CA PRO A 266 2.72 20.56 -12.48
C PRO A 266 3.66 20.70 -11.27
N ASP A 267 3.63 21.85 -10.60
CA ASP A 267 4.48 22.12 -9.42
C ASP A 267 4.35 21.03 -8.34
N HIS A 268 3.12 20.55 -8.12
CA HIS A 268 2.82 19.53 -7.14
C HIS A 268 3.26 18.12 -7.53
N HIS A 269 3.75 17.89 -8.77
CA HIS A 269 4.37 16.63 -9.23
C HIS A 269 5.87 16.77 -9.49
N LEU A 270 6.40 17.99 -9.59
CA LEU A 270 7.82 18.25 -9.86
C LEU A 270 8.75 17.53 -8.87
N HIS A 271 8.35 17.48 -7.60
CA HIS A 271 9.10 16.82 -6.54
C HIS A 271 9.27 15.30 -6.80
N PHE A 272 8.31 14.60 -7.45
CA PHE A 272 8.47 13.19 -7.85
C PHE A 272 9.51 13.02 -8.95
N TRP A 273 9.51 13.91 -9.93
CA TRP A 273 10.48 13.87 -11.03
C TRP A 273 11.90 14.12 -10.52
N LYS A 274 12.07 15.11 -9.63
CA LYS A 274 13.37 15.38 -8.99
C LYS A 274 13.86 14.22 -8.14
N GLU A 275 12.99 13.63 -7.33
CA GLU A 275 13.34 12.47 -6.50
C GLU A 275 13.71 11.27 -7.38
N SER A 276 12.95 11.00 -8.43
CA SER A 276 13.21 9.89 -9.36
C SER A 276 14.55 10.06 -10.07
N LEU A 277 14.87 11.28 -10.51
CA LEU A 277 16.17 11.60 -11.10
C LEU A 277 17.31 11.48 -10.08
N PHE A 278 17.09 11.92 -8.83
CA PHE A 278 18.05 11.76 -7.74
C PHE A 278 18.34 10.28 -7.45
N LEU A 279 17.31 9.46 -7.29
CA LEU A 279 17.42 8.02 -7.08
C LEU A 279 18.14 7.32 -8.24
N TYR A 280 17.80 7.71 -9.47
CA TYR A 280 18.48 7.23 -10.68
C TYR A 280 19.99 7.57 -10.66
N LYS A 281 20.36 8.80 -10.31
CA LYS A 281 21.77 9.23 -10.17
C LYS A 281 22.52 8.41 -9.13
N GLN A 282 21.87 8.10 -8.00
CA GLN A 282 22.47 7.31 -6.93
C GLN A 282 22.59 5.81 -7.25
N LYS A 283 22.06 5.35 -8.40
CA LYS A 283 21.79 3.93 -8.65
C LYS A 283 21.00 3.26 -7.51
N SER A 284 20.30 4.07 -6.74
CA SER A 284 19.43 3.64 -5.66
C SER A 284 18.06 3.43 -6.29
N PHE A 285 17.94 2.37 -7.07
CA PHE A 285 16.65 1.88 -7.52
C PHE A 285 15.98 1.31 -6.27
N ILE A 286 15.30 2.15 -5.50
CA ILE A 286 14.42 1.68 -4.44
C ILE A 286 13.42 0.77 -5.14
N GLY A 287 13.61 -0.54 -4.92
CA GLY A 287 13.22 -1.58 -5.86
C GLY A 287 11.81 -1.42 -6.42
N MET A 288 11.71 -0.74 -7.57
CA MET A 288 10.73 -1.01 -8.62
C MET A 288 11.11 -2.33 -9.29
N GLU A 289 11.39 -3.34 -8.48
CA GLU A 289 11.32 -4.71 -8.91
C GLU A 289 9.85 -4.93 -9.23
N ILE A 290 9.56 -5.12 -10.52
CA ILE A 290 8.29 -5.71 -10.92
C ILE A 290 8.36 -7.14 -10.37
N LEU A 291 7.84 -7.33 -9.15
CA LEU A 291 7.87 -8.58 -8.39
C LEU A 291 6.95 -9.65 -8.97
#